data_AF-A0A7W1ZJV4-F1
#
_entry.id   AF-A0A7W1ZJV4-F1
#
_cell.length_a   1.000
_cell.length_b   1.000
_cell.length_c   1.000
_cell.angle_alpha   90.00
_cell.angle_beta   90.00
_cell.angle_gamma   90.00
#
_symmetry.space_group_name_H-M   'P 1'
#
loop_
_entity.id
_entity.type
_entity.pdbx_description
1 polymer ?
#
loop_
_entity_poly.entity_id
_entity_poly.type
_entity_poly.pdbx_seq_one_letter_code
_entity_poly.pdbx_strand_id
1 'polypeptide(L)'
;MDAYVIKLNPSGSALVYSTFLGGQNSELGFGITVDANNQAYITGGTSSTNFPTTLGAFQTTFRGGFLDVFVTKLNSTGSALIYSTYIGGTGNLVNGDLGRSIAIDSSGNAHVTGETTSADFPTANSFQSFRGGGDDAFVLKLNSVGSALIYSTYLGGTGQDRGQGIALDQAGNAYVTGLTDSLNFHVYNAFQPHHGGGQFDAFVAKIADTGIK
;
A
#
# COMPACT_ATOMS: atom_id res chain seq x y z
N MET A 1 14.24 -4.56 -13.49
CA MET A 1 14.00 -3.11 -13.64
C MET A 1 13.61 -2.66 -12.27
N ASP A 2 14.43 -1.83 -11.66
CA ASP A 2 14.31 -1.59 -10.22
C ASP A 2 13.54 -0.29 -9.98
N ALA A 3 12.94 -0.15 -8.80
CA ALA A 3 12.48 1.16 -8.37
C ALA A 3 13.69 2.08 -8.14
N TYR A 4 13.52 3.38 -8.37
CA TYR A 4 14.58 4.36 -8.21
C TYR A 4 14.13 5.47 -7.27
N VAL A 5 14.93 5.74 -6.24
CA VAL A 5 14.63 6.74 -5.21
C VAL A 5 15.64 7.87 -5.33
N ILE A 6 15.15 9.11 -5.40
CA ILE A 6 15.98 10.32 -5.42
C ILE A 6 15.58 11.28 -4.31
N LYS A 7 16.59 11.94 -3.74
CA LYS A 7 16.40 13.12 -2.91
C LYS A 7 17.16 14.28 -3.53
N LEU A 8 16.47 15.40 -3.73
CA LEU A 8 17.04 16.65 -4.21
C LEU A 8 17.33 17.59 -3.03
N ASN A 9 18.25 18.53 -3.20
CA ASN A 9 18.40 19.64 -2.27
C ASN A 9 17.16 20.56 -2.35
N PRO A 10 16.92 21.44 -1.36
CA PRO A 10 15.71 22.28 -1.33
C PRO A 10 15.54 23.20 -2.56
N SER A 11 16.63 23.57 -3.22
CA SER A 11 16.60 24.36 -4.46
C SER A 11 16.34 23.53 -5.72
N GLY A 12 16.27 22.20 -5.63
CA GLY A 12 16.10 21.29 -6.77
C GLY A 12 17.30 21.24 -7.72
N SER A 13 18.46 21.79 -7.32
CA SER A 13 19.62 22.00 -8.19
C SER A 13 20.67 20.88 -8.11
N ALA A 14 20.59 20.01 -7.10
CA ALA A 14 21.51 18.89 -6.93
C ALA A 14 20.83 17.70 -6.26
N LEU A 15 21.33 16.50 -6.56
CA LEU A 15 21.01 15.28 -5.82
C LEU A 15 21.70 15.31 -4.46
N VAL A 16 20.93 15.07 -3.40
CA VAL A 16 21.45 14.74 -2.06
C VAL A 16 21.84 13.26 -2.03
N TYR A 17 20.95 12.40 -2.53
CA TYR A 17 21.26 10.99 -2.80
C TYR A 17 20.36 10.45 -3.91
N SER A 18 20.78 9.33 -4.48
CA SER A 18 19.94 8.47 -5.31
C SER A 18 20.33 7.00 -5.11
N THR A 19 19.36 6.10 -5.12
CA THR A 19 19.62 4.65 -5.02
C THR A 19 18.59 3.86 -5.82
N PHE A 20 18.99 2.69 -6.30
CA PHE A 20 18.06 1.67 -6.75
C PHE A 20 17.49 0.92 -5.54
N LEU A 21 16.25 0.46 -5.67
CA LEU A 21 15.53 -0.36 -4.72
C LEU A 21 14.86 -1.49 -5.50
N GLY A 22 15.46 -2.67 -5.47
CA GLY A 22 14.99 -3.77 -6.28
C GLY A 22 15.78 -5.06 -6.13
N GLY A 23 15.29 -6.09 -6.81
CA GLY A 23 15.86 -7.43 -6.84
C GLY A 23 16.28 -7.84 -8.25
N GLN A 24 16.10 -9.11 -8.60
CA GLN A 24 16.47 -9.66 -9.91
C GLN A 24 15.43 -9.38 -11.00
N ASN A 25 14.18 -9.12 -10.64
CA ASN A 25 13.07 -8.96 -11.57
C ASN A 25 12.60 -7.50 -11.63
N SER A 26 11.30 -7.25 -11.74
CA SER A 26 10.75 -5.91 -11.95
C SER A 26 10.07 -5.38 -10.70
N GLU A 27 10.39 -4.11 -10.39
CA GLU A 27 9.80 -3.30 -9.34
C GLU A 27 9.10 -2.07 -9.93
N LEU A 28 7.94 -1.76 -9.38
CA LEU A 28 7.16 -0.58 -9.70
C LEU A 28 7.02 0.27 -8.44
N GLY A 29 7.75 1.38 -8.33
CA GLY A 29 7.57 2.33 -7.23
C GLY A 29 6.44 3.32 -7.51
N PHE A 30 5.39 3.33 -6.68
CA PHE A 30 4.21 4.17 -6.91
C PHE A 30 4.02 5.25 -5.84
N GLY A 31 4.23 4.92 -4.57
CA GLY A 31 4.01 5.84 -3.45
C GLY A 31 5.30 6.14 -2.70
N ILE A 32 5.48 7.41 -2.33
CA ILE A 32 6.56 7.84 -1.43
C ILE A 32 6.07 8.92 -0.45
N THR A 33 6.51 8.84 0.79
CA THR A 33 6.36 9.90 1.80
C THR A 33 7.62 10.00 2.66
N VAL A 34 7.74 11.06 3.46
CA VAL A 34 8.93 11.35 4.28
C VAL A 34 8.51 11.77 5.68
N ASP A 35 9.15 11.21 6.71
CA ASP A 35 8.88 11.58 8.10
C ASP A 35 9.67 12.82 8.57
N ALA A 36 9.39 13.27 9.80
CA ALA A 36 10.07 14.41 10.40
C ALA A 36 11.59 14.20 10.60
N ASN A 37 12.06 12.96 10.56
CA ASN A 37 13.48 12.59 10.61
C ASN A 37 14.12 12.52 9.22
N ASN A 38 13.40 12.94 8.17
CA ASN A 38 13.79 12.86 6.77
C ASN A 38 13.99 11.43 6.25
N GLN A 39 13.35 10.43 6.88
CA GLN A 39 13.40 9.04 6.44
C GLN A 39 12.29 8.81 5.41
N ALA A 40 12.65 8.23 4.27
CA ALA A 40 11.73 8.01 3.17
C ALA A 40 11.02 6.66 3.32
N TYR A 41 9.71 6.65 3.09
CA TYR A 41 8.87 5.46 3.05
C TYR A 41 8.37 5.29 1.63
N ILE A 42 8.58 4.12 1.04
CA ILE A 42 8.23 3.80 -0.36
C ILE A 42 7.31 2.59 -0.37
N THR A 43 6.30 2.62 -1.24
CA THR A 43 5.49 1.45 -1.57
C THR A 43 5.34 1.28 -3.08
N GLY A 44 5.02 0.06 -3.47
CA GLY A 44 4.97 -0.34 -4.87
C GLY A 44 4.67 -1.82 -5.01
N GLY A 45 4.98 -2.37 -6.18
CA GLY A 45 4.92 -3.81 -6.45
C GLY A 45 6.28 -4.37 -6.86
N THR A 46 6.55 -5.63 -6.53
CA THR A 46 7.76 -6.35 -6.96
C THR A 46 7.43 -7.77 -7.42
N SER A 47 8.09 -8.23 -8.48
CA SER A 47 8.10 -9.63 -8.93
C SER A 47 9.39 -10.34 -8.54
N SER A 48 10.28 -9.67 -7.80
CA SER A 48 11.55 -10.21 -7.37
C SER A 48 11.35 -11.14 -6.18
N THR A 49 11.86 -12.36 -6.27
CA THR A 49 11.91 -13.29 -5.12
C THR A 49 13.02 -12.93 -4.13
N ASN A 50 13.94 -12.06 -4.54
CA ASN A 50 15.08 -11.57 -3.78
C ASN A 50 15.05 -10.05 -3.54
N PHE A 51 13.87 -9.41 -3.59
CA PHE A 51 13.72 -8.02 -3.16
C PHE A 51 14.31 -7.84 -1.76
N PRO A 52 15.07 -6.75 -1.49
CA PRO A 52 15.79 -6.61 -0.24
C PRO A 52 14.82 -6.43 0.93
N THR A 53 14.86 -7.37 1.87
CA THR A 53 14.06 -7.35 3.10
C THR A 53 14.97 -7.27 4.33
N THR A 54 14.40 -6.86 5.47
CA THR A 54 15.11 -6.79 6.74
C THR A 54 14.74 -7.95 7.67
N LEU A 55 15.65 -8.34 8.55
CA LEU A 55 15.37 -9.35 9.58
C LEU A 55 14.22 -8.89 10.47
N GLY A 56 13.24 -9.78 10.72
CA GLY A 56 12.07 -9.47 11.53
C GLY A 56 10.99 -8.65 10.83
N ALA A 57 11.13 -8.39 9.52
CA ALA A 57 10.06 -7.85 8.68
C ALA A 57 8.84 -8.77 8.67
N PHE A 58 7.66 -8.18 8.46
CA PHE A 58 6.37 -8.88 8.45
C PHE A 58 6.36 -10.09 7.51
N GLN A 59 6.86 -9.90 6.28
CA GLN A 59 6.98 -10.95 5.28
C GLN A 59 8.30 -10.75 4.51
N THR A 60 9.14 -11.79 4.52
CA THR A 60 10.50 -11.76 3.92
C THR A 60 10.61 -12.51 2.60
N THR A 61 9.51 -13.09 2.13
CA THR A 61 9.45 -13.88 0.88
C THR A 61 8.29 -13.42 0.00
N PHE A 62 8.54 -13.38 -1.30
CA PHE A 62 7.50 -13.25 -2.31
C PHE A 62 6.51 -14.44 -2.25
N ARG A 63 5.21 -14.16 -2.26
CA ARG A 63 4.15 -15.17 -2.01
C ARG A 63 3.51 -15.71 -3.28
N GLY A 64 3.61 -15.00 -4.40
CA GLY A 64 3.18 -15.51 -5.69
C GLY A 64 2.57 -14.44 -6.58
N GLY A 65 1.86 -14.89 -7.61
CA GLY A 65 1.18 -14.00 -8.55
C GLY A 65 2.13 -13.20 -9.43
N PHE A 66 1.62 -12.11 -10.01
CA PHE A 66 2.39 -11.22 -10.86
C PHE A 66 3.30 -10.29 -10.06
N LEU A 67 2.83 -9.76 -8.93
CA LEU A 67 3.55 -8.83 -8.04
C LEU A 67 3.05 -9.02 -6.59
N ASP A 68 3.93 -8.78 -5.62
CA ASP A 68 3.59 -8.53 -4.22
C ASP A 68 3.82 -7.05 -3.92
N VAL A 69 3.08 -6.49 -2.96
CA VAL A 69 3.37 -5.15 -2.45
C VAL A 69 4.72 -5.18 -1.75
N PHE A 70 5.51 -4.11 -1.89
CA PHE A 70 6.60 -3.84 -0.96
C PHE A 70 6.31 -2.58 -0.14
N VAL A 71 6.84 -2.56 1.09
CA VAL A 71 6.93 -1.35 1.92
C VAL A 71 8.34 -1.25 2.45
N THR A 72 9.03 -0.17 2.08
CA THR A 72 10.43 0.06 2.44
C THR A 72 10.56 1.39 3.16
N LYS A 73 11.30 1.40 4.27
CA LYS A 73 11.74 2.62 4.96
C LYS A 73 13.26 2.75 4.84
N LEU A 74 13.72 3.85 4.25
CA LEU A 74 15.14 4.20 4.13
C LEU A 74 15.55 5.17 5.25
N ASN A 75 16.82 5.10 5.65
CA ASN A 75 17.41 6.14 6.50
C ASN A 75 17.48 7.49 5.76
N SER A 76 17.78 8.56 6.50
CA SER A 76 17.73 9.94 5.97
C SER A 76 18.76 10.27 4.89
N THR A 77 19.77 9.40 4.75
CA THR A 77 20.83 9.46 3.73
C THR A 77 20.58 8.52 2.55
N GLY A 78 19.51 7.72 2.57
CA GLY A 78 19.20 6.74 1.53
C GLY A 78 20.19 5.58 1.42
N SER A 79 21.07 5.39 2.41
CA SER A 79 22.19 4.44 2.35
C SER A 79 21.90 3.10 3.03
N ALA A 80 20.82 2.99 3.79
CA ALA A 80 20.43 1.75 4.47
C ALA A 80 18.91 1.65 4.63
N LEU A 81 18.43 0.41 4.63
CA LEU A 81 17.07 0.06 5.01
C LEU A 81 16.93 0.14 6.53
N ILE A 82 15.93 0.87 7.01
CA ILE A 82 15.48 0.78 8.40
C ILE A 82 14.60 -0.46 8.54
N TYR A 83 13.65 -0.62 7.62
CA TYR A 83 12.95 -1.87 7.40
C TYR A 83 12.55 -2.01 5.92
N SER A 84 12.34 -3.24 5.47
CA SER A 84 11.78 -3.53 4.16
C SER A 84 11.07 -4.88 4.18
N THR A 85 9.85 -4.93 3.67
CA THR A 85 8.97 -6.10 3.72
C THR A 85 8.22 -6.26 2.40
N TYR A 86 7.87 -7.49 2.07
CA TYR A 86 6.74 -7.76 1.17
C TYR A 86 5.42 -7.65 1.96
N ILE A 87 4.31 -7.51 1.25
CA ILE A 87 2.95 -7.75 1.74
C ILE A 87 2.14 -8.27 0.55
N GLY A 88 1.72 -9.53 0.59
CA GLY A 88 0.97 -10.11 -0.53
C GLY A 88 0.53 -11.54 -0.28
N GLY A 89 -0.26 -12.05 -1.21
CA GLY A 89 -0.74 -13.43 -1.21
C GLY A 89 -0.30 -14.19 -2.46
N THR A 90 -1.08 -15.18 -2.84
CA THR A 90 -0.78 -16.03 -4.00
C THR A 90 -1.06 -15.33 -5.34
N GLY A 91 -1.86 -14.26 -5.35
CA GLY A 91 -2.21 -13.44 -6.50
C GLY A 91 -2.76 -14.21 -7.70
N ASN A 92 -2.93 -13.51 -8.83
CA ASN A 92 -3.07 -14.13 -10.14
C ASN A 92 -1.88 -13.71 -11.04
N LEU A 93 -1.74 -14.34 -12.20
CA LEU A 93 -0.59 -14.13 -13.10
C LEU A 93 -0.74 -12.94 -14.07
N VAL A 94 -1.87 -12.23 -14.00
CA VAL A 94 -2.18 -11.09 -14.88
C VAL A 94 -2.04 -9.78 -14.12
N ASN A 95 -2.63 -9.73 -12.93
CA ASN A 95 -2.70 -8.60 -12.01
C ASN A 95 -2.19 -9.10 -10.65
N GLY A 96 -1.23 -8.38 -10.06
CA GLY A 96 -0.66 -8.73 -8.75
C GLY A 96 -1.24 -7.89 -7.62
N ASP A 97 -0.59 -7.98 -6.47
CA ASP A 97 -0.82 -7.09 -5.34
C ASP A 97 0.07 -5.83 -5.51
N LEU A 98 -0.55 -4.65 -5.43
CA LEU A 98 0.10 -3.38 -5.74
C LEU A 98 -0.19 -2.34 -4.65
N GLY A 99 0.86 -1.80 -4.03
CA GLY A 99 0.75 -0.59 -3.20
C GLY A 99 0.78 0.64 -4.09
N ARG A 100 -0.28 1.45 -4.07
CA ARG A 100 -0.44 2.66 -4.91
C ARG A 100 -0.05 3.94 -4.18
N SER A 101 -0.39 4.03 -2.90
CA SER A 101 -0.18 5.23 -2.10
C SER A 101 0.15 4.87 -0.65
N ILE A 102 0.96 5.72 -0.01
CA ILE A 102 1.44 5.53 1.35
C ILE A 102 1.36 6.85 2.12
N ALA A 103 0.86 6.78 3.36
CA ALA A 103 0.90 7.84 4.34
C ALA A 103 1.50 7.32 5.66
N ILE A 104 1.96 8.22 6.53
CA ILE A 104 2.55 7.85 7.82
C ILE A 104 1.87 8.61 8.94
N ASP A 105 1.61 7.93 10.05
CA ASP A 105 1.06 8.57 11.25
C ASP A 105 2.18 9.16 12.13
N SER A 106 1.81 9.90 13.18
CA SER A 106 2.76 10.50 14.12
C SER A 106 3.57 9.48 14.94
N SER A 107 3.13 8.22 14.96
CA SER A 107 3.85 7.10 15.59
C SER A 107 4.81 6.40 14.63
N GLY A 108 4.87 6.84 13.36
CA GLY A 108 5.71 6.29 12.32
C GLY A 108 5.16 5.01 11.67
N ASN A 109 3.90 4.65 11.92
CA ASN A 109 3.25 3.52 11.26
C ASN A 109 2.91 3.90 9.81
N ALA A 110 3.09 2.97 8.88
CA ALA A 110 2.82 3.18 7.47
C ALA A 110 1.40 2.71 7.11
N HIS A 111 0.58 3.60 6.58
CA HIS A 111 -0.72 3.27 6.02
C HIS A 111 -0.60 3.19 4.50
N VAL A 112 -1.00 2.07 3.92
CA VAL A 112 -0.89 1.81 2.47
C VAL A 112 -2.25 1.45 1.92
N THR A 113 -2.55 1.96 0.73
CA THR A 113 -3.68 1.51 -0.08
C THR A 113 -3.22 1.11 -1.47
N GLY A 114 -4.04 0.32 -2.14
CA GLY A 114 -3.81 -0.14 -3.50
C GLY A 114 -4.83 -1.19 -3.86
N GLU A 115 -4.42 -2.19 -4.63
CA GLU A 115 -5.27 -3.28 -5.10
C GLU A 115 -4.62 -4.64 -4.89
N THR A 116 -5.45 -5.66 -4.72
CA THR A 116 -5.02 -7.05 -4.57
C THR A 116 -5.91 -7.99 -5.35
N THR A 117 -5.29 -8.98 -5.98
CA THR A 117 -5.98 -10.11 -6.63
C THR A 117 -5.83 -11.40 -5.85
N SER A 118 -5.13 -11.35 -4.72
CA SER A 118 -4.95 -12.44 -3.78
C SER A 118 -6.24 -12.68 -3.00
N ALA A 119 -6.66 -13.93 -2.87
CA ALA A 119 -7.78 -14.30 -1.97
C ALA A 119 -7.28 -14.48 -0.54
N ASP A 120 -5.98 -14.70 -0.40
CA ASP A 120 -5.21 -14.89 0.81
C ASP A 120 -4.32 -13.68 1.12
N PHE A 121 -4.67 -12.48 0.63
CA PHE A 121 -3.99 -11.25 1.02
C PHE A 121 -3.98 -11.12 2.55
N PRO A 122 -2.86 -10.73 3.18
CA PRO A 122 -2.77 -10.66 4.63
C PRO A 122 -3.80 -9.71 5.22
N THR A 123 -4.69 -10.22 6.08
CA THR A 123 -5.65 -9.41 6.85
C THR A 123 -5.34 -9.43 8.34
N ALA A 124 -5.68 -8.35 9.02
CA ALA A 124 -5.54 -8.19 10.46
C ALA A 124 -6.58 -7.18 10.94
N ASN A 125 -7.32 -7.45 12.02
CA ASN A 125 -8.35 -6.55 12.56
C ASN A 125 -9.24 -5.92 11.46
N SER A 126 -9.69 -6.74 10.52
CA SER A 126 -10.33 -6.29 9.29
C SER A 126 -11.84 -6.15 9.44
N PHE A 127 -12.42 -5.14 8.78
CA PHE A 127 -13.88 -5.08 8.61
C PHE A 127 -14.36 -5.96 7.44
N GLN A 128 -13.51 -6.18 6.43
CA GLN A 128 -13.74 -7.09 5.31
C GLN A 128 -12.55 -8.06 5.20
N SER A 129 -12.74 -9.30 5.66
CA SER A 129 -11.70 -10.33 5.73
C SER A 129 -11.55 -11.18 4.46
N PHE A 130 -12.46 -11.02 3.50
CA PHE A 130 -12.47 -11.77 2.25
C PHE A 130 -12.64 -10.81 1.07
N ARG A 131 -11.99 -11.14 -0.05
CA ARG A 131 -12.15 -10.41 -1.30
C ARG A 131 -13.59 -10.51 -1.80
N GLY A 132 -14.16 -9.38 -2.20
CA GLY A 132 -15.52 -9.27 -2.73
C GLY A 132 -15.61 -9.69 -4.20
N GLY A 133 -14.59 -9.37 -5.00
CA GLY A 133 -14.61 -9.50 -6.46
C GLY A 133 -13.34 -10.11 -7.05
N GLY A 134 -12.97 -9.68 -8.26
CA GLY A 134 -11.76 -10.15 -8.95
C GLY A 134 -10.49 -9.47 -8.44
N ASP A 135 -10.57 -8.14 -8.32
CA ASP A 135 -9.55 -7.25 -7.79
C ASP A 135 -10.25 -6.36 -6.77
N ASP A 136 -9.84 -6.39 -5.50
CA ASP A 136 -10.38 -5.47 -4.49
C ASP A 136 -9.32 -4.42 -4.13
N ALA A 137 -9.77 -3.24 -3.72
CA ALA A 137 -8.87 -2.33 -3.04
C ALA A 137 -8.46 -2.96 -1.69
N PHE A 138 -7.32 -2.57 -1.17
CA PHE A 138 -6.97 -2.86 0.22
C PHE A 138 -6.59 -1.58 0.96
N VAL A 139 -6.68 -1.65 2.29
CA VAL A 139 -6.08 -0.66 3.18
C VAL A 139 -5.41 -1.39 4.32
N LEU A 140 -4.14 -1.08 4.56
CA LEU A 140 -3.37 -1.66 5.66
C LEU A 140 -2.64 -0.58 6.45
N LYS A 141 -2.32 -0.92 7.70
CA LYS A 141 -1.47 -0.16 8.60
C LYS A 141 -0.37 -1.10 9.12
N LEU A 142 0.86 -0.87 8.68
CA LEU A 142 2.06 -1.58 9.13
C LEU A 142 2.69 -0.82 10.29
N ASN A 143 3.10 -1.54 11.35
CA ASN A 143 3.73 -0.92 12.49
C ASN A 143 5.06 -0.22 12.12
N SER A 144 5.51 0.70 12.98
CA SER A 144 6.67 1.57 12.71
C SER A 144 8.03 0.85 12.53
N VAL A 145 8.10 -0.43 12.91
CA VAL A 145 9.29 -1.29 12.73
C VAL A 145 9.15 -2.27 11.56
N GLY A 146 8.01 -2.27 10.87
CA GLY A 146 7.76 -3.09 9.68
C GLY A 146 7.51 -4.58 9.96
N SER A 147 7.17 -4.97 11.19
CA SER A 147 7.09 -6.38 11.63
C SER A 147 5.68 -6.94 11.76
N ALA A 148 4.65 -6.10 11.86
CA ALA A 148 3.28 -6.54 12.04
C ALA A 148 2.26 -5.56 11.44
N LEU A 149 1.17 -6.11 10.90
CA LEU A 149 -0.01 -5.36 10.51
C LEU A 149 -0.82 -5.03 11.76
N ILE A 150 -1.05 -3.75 12.02
CA ILE A 150 -1.97 -3.26 13.05
C ILE A 150 -3.40 -3.51 12.57
N TYR A 151 -3.68 -3.17 11.31
CA TYR A 151 -4.85 -3.64 10.59
C TYR A 151 -4.51 -3.85 9.12
N SER A 152 -5.31 -4.66 8.42
CA SER A 152 -5.31 -4.83 6.97
C SER A 152 -6.63 -5.44 6.54
N THR A 153 -7.30 -4.80 5.59
CA THR A 153 -8.65 -5.16 5.15
C THR A 153 -8.76 -5.03 3.63
N TYR A 154 -9.57 -5.89 3.03
CA TYR A 154 -10.09 -5.62 1.70
C TYR A 154 -11.08 -4.45 1.76
N LEU A 155 -11.32 -3.82 0.62
CA LEU A 155 -12.28 -2.75 0.43
C LEU A 155 -12.82 -2.85 -1.01
N GLY A 156 -13.97 -3.49 -1.18
CA GLY A 156 -14.55 -3.70 -2.50
C GLY A 156 -15.94 -4.32 -2.47
N GLY A 157 -16.50 -4.54 -3.65
CA GLY A 157 -17.71 -5.31 -3.90
C GLY A 157 -17.42 -6.47 -4.85
N THR A 158 -18.41 -6.92 -5.62
CA THR A 158 -18.24 -8.07 -6.55
C THR A 158 -17.47 -7.74 -7.83
N GLY A 159 -17.17 -6.48 -8.07
CA GLY A 159 -16.50 -5.97 -9.27
C GLY A 159 -14.99 -5.83 -9.12
N GLN A 160 -14.43 -4.82 -9.78
CA GLN A 160 -13.06 -4.34 -9.67
C GLN A 160 -13.02 -3.05 -8.86
N ASP A 161 -12.22 -3.08 -7.81
CA ASP A 161 -12.03 -1.96 -6.89
C ASP A 161 -10.54 -1.69 -6.72
N ARG A 162 -10.14 -0.41 -6.74
CA ARG A 162 -8.72 -0.01 -6.65
C ARG A 162 -8.53 1.20 -5.77
N GLY A 163 -7.71 1.08 -4.74
CA GLY A 163 -7.23 2.21 -3.96
C GLY A 163 -6.19 3.00 -4.76
N GLN A 164 -6.30 4.33 -4.80
CA GLN A 164 -5.41 5.20 -5.56
C GLN A 164 -4.69 6.23 -4.68
N GLY A 165 -5.32 6.68 -3.61
CA GLY A 165 -4.77 7.69 -2.72
C GLY A 165 -5.14 7.42 -1.27
N ILE A 166 -4.22 7.73 -0.35
CA ILE A 166 -4.46 7.68 1.09
C ILE A 166 -3.91 8.93 1.78
N ALA A 167 -4.70 9.51 2.67
CA ALA A 167 -4.31 10.60 3.56
C ALA A 167 -4.80 10.31 4.99
N LEU A 168 -4.15 10.90 5.99
CA LEU A 168 -4.52 10.71 7.40
C LEU A 168 -5.00 12.02 8.02
N ASP A 169 -5.97 11.94 8.93
CA ASP A 169 -6.26 13.04 9.86
C ASP A 169 -5.34 13.02 11.09
N GLN A 170 -5.45 14.02 11.96
CA GLN A 170 -4.63 14.13 13.18
C GLN A 170 -4.87 12.98 14.17
N ALA A 171 -6.01 12.30 14.09
CA ALA A 171 -6.32 11.14 14.92
C ALA A 171 -5.83 9.82 14.30
N GLY A 172 -5.17 9.85 13.14
CA GLY A 172 -4.66 8.67 12.44
C GLY A 172 -5.69 7.97 11.56
N ASN A 173 -6.91 8.50 11.44
CA ASN A 173 -7.90 7.87 10.56
C ASN A 173 -7.50 8.05 9.10
N ALA A 174 -7.60 6.97 8.33
CA ALA A 174 -7.27 6.95 6.92
C ALA A 174 -8.47 7.38 6.06
N TYR A 175 -8.20 8.27 5.11
CA TYR A 175 -9.09 8.68 4.04
C TYR A 175 -8.55 8.13 2.73
N VAL A 176 -9.29 7.22 2.12
CA VAL A 176 -8.87 6.48 0.93
C VAL A 176 -9.76 6.86 -0.24
N THR A 177 -9.15 7.19 -1.37
CA THR A 177 -9.85 7.41 -2.63
C THR A 177 -9.49 6.35 -3.64
N GLY A 178 -10.41 6.03 -4.53
CA GLY A 178 -10.17 5.01 -5.54
C GLY A 178 -11.24 4.94 -6.60
N LEU A 179 -11.21 3.85 -7.37
CA LEU A 179 -12.16 3.53 -8.42
C LEU A 179 -12.91 2.26 -8.06
N THR A 180 -14.19 2.19 -8.42
CA THR A 180 -15.05 1.02 -8.22
C THR A 180 -16.00 0.87 -9.40
N ASP A 181 -16.13 -0.35 -9.94
CA ASP A 181 -17.26 -0.71 -10.82
C ASP A 181 -18.30 -1.58 -10.08
N SER A 182 -18.08 -1.81 -8.78
CA SER A 182 -18.90 -2.66 -7.94
C SER A 182 -20.27 -2.02 -7.66
N LEU A 183 -21.33 -2.69 -8.11
CA LEU A 183 -22.71 -2.28 -7.81
C LEU A 183 -23.09 -2.43 -6.32
N ASN A 184 -22.30 -3.20 -5.57
CA ASN A 184 -22.50 -3.49 -4.15
C ASN A 184 -21.31 -3.02 -3.28
N PHE A 185 -20.60 -1.97 -3.71
CA PHE A 185 -19.52 -1.39 -2.91
C PHE A 185 -20.02 -0.99 -1.51
N HIS A 186 -19.19 -1.20 -0.50
CA HIS A 186 -19.55 -0.94 0.90
C HIS A 186 -19.75 0.57 1.14
N VAL A 187 -21.00 1.01 1.22
CA VAL A 187 -21.38 2.38 1.56
C VAL A 187 -21.85 2.49 3.01
N TYR A 188 -21.39 3.53 3.71
CA TYR A 188 -21.82 3.84 5.08
C TYR A 188 -21.92 5.35 5.25
N ASN A 189 -23.11 5.86 5.60
CA ASN A 189 -23.41 7.31 5.66
C ASN A 189 -22.96 8.08 4.40
N ALA A 190 -23.14 7.46 3.22
CA ALA A 190 -22.62 7.99 1.96
C ALA A 190 -23.50 9.08 1.36
N PHE A 191 -22.87 10.10 0.75
CA PHE A 191 -23.56 11.12 -0.04
C PHE A 191 -24.18 10.53 -1.30
N GLN A 192 -23.44 9.68 -2.01
CA GLN A 192 -23.92 8.91 -3.15
C GLN A 192 -23.90 7.41 -2.77
N PRO A 193 -25.06 6.78 -2.51
CA PRO A 193 -25.12 5.41 -2.00
C PRO A 193 -25.07 4.33 -3.09
N HIS A 194 -25.07 4.71 -4.37
CA HIS A 194 -25.12 3.79 -5.50
C HIS A 194 -24.18 4.21 -6.63
N HIS A 195 -23.71 3.23 -7.40
CA HIS A 195 -22.94 3.46 -8.61
C HIS A 195 -23.72 4.35 -9.60
N GLY A 196 -23.13 5.47 -9.99
CA GLY A 196 -23.71 6.54 -10.79
C GLY A 196 -23.71 6.28 -12.30
N GLY A 197 -22.98 5.26 -12.76
CA GLY A 197 -22.95 4.82 -14.16
C GLY A 197 -21.56 4.95 -14.81
N GLY A 198 -21.41 4.46 -16.03
CA GLY A 198 -20.09 4.38 -16.69
C GLY A 198 -19.33 3.11 -16.35
N GLN A 199 -18.01 3.07 -16.66
CA GLN A 199 -17.18 1.90 -16.39
C GLN A 199 -16.71 1.83 -14.93
N PHE A 200 -16.38 2.97 -14.33
CA PHE A 200 -15.95 3.08 -12.94
C PHE A 200 -16.52 4.37 -12.34
N ASP A 201 -16.96 4.30 -11.09
CA ASP A 201 -17.19 5.44 -10.20
C ASP A 201 -15.95 5.69 -9.33
N ALA A 202 -15.79 6.93 -8.87
CA ALA A 202 -14.84 7.22 -7.80
C ALA A 202 -15.47 6.91 -6.43
N PHE A 203 -14.68 6.36 -5.51
CA PHE A 203 -15.09 6.23 -4.11
C PHE A 203 -14.20 7.07 -3.18
N VAL A 204 -14.75 7.42 -2.02
CA VAL A 204 -14.00 7.90 -0.86
C VAL A 204 -14.46 7.12 0.38
N ALA A 205 -13.51 6.60 1.14
CA ALA A 205 -13.76 5.86 2.37
C ALA A 205 -12.96 6.47 3.52
N LYS A 206 -13.59 6.58 4.70
CA LYS A 206 -12.88 6.84 5.95
C LYS A 206 -12.77 5.53 6.73
N ILE A 207 -11.57 5.20 7.18
CA ILE A 207 -11.27 4.03 8.01
C ILE A 207 -10.68 4.53 9.32
N ALA A 208 -11.24 4.08 10.44
CA ALA A 208 -10.76 4.49 11.75
C ALA A 208 -9.33 3.98 11.99
N ASP A 209 -8.57 4.64 12.86
CA ASP A 209 -7.19 4.24 13.17
C ASP A 209 -7.06 2.80 13.72
N THR A 210 -8.15 2.26 14.27
CA THR A 210 -8.27 0.88 14.75
C THR A 210 -8.49 -0.15 13.65
N GLY A 211 -8.78 0.27 12.41
CA GLY A 211 -9.11 -0.59 11.27
C GLY A 211 -10.56 -1.08 11.20
N ILE A 212 -11.41 -0.70 12.16
CA ILE A 212 -12.82 -1.10 12.25
C ILE A 212 -13.72 0.11 11.96
N LYS A 213 -14.97 -0.14 11.54
CA LYS A 213 -16.01 0.88 11.31
C LYS A 213 -16.17 1.87 12.45
#